data_AF-A0A1F9PAZ8-F1
#
_entry.id   AF-A0A1F9PAZ8-F1
#
_cell.length_a   1.000
_cell.length_b   1.000
_cell.length_c   1.000
_cell.angle_alpha   90.00
_cell.angle_beta   90.00
_cell.angle_gamma   90.00
#
_symmetry.space_group_name_H-M   'P 1'
#
loop_
_entity.id
_entity.type
_entity.pdbx_description
1 polymer ?
#
loop_
_entity_poly.entity_id
_entity_poly.type
_entity_poly.pdbx_seq_one_letter_code
_entity_poly.pdbx_strand_id
1 'polypeptide(L)'
;MAEKGLFNKIKNRPTRRRFVVSTIRKDDNLFETAIFEANFFYLPRRRNQPDLALETSTPDEAWELHAKLTVRLTHEYPARLIQEYQEAAPASPPAE
;
A
#
# COMPACT_ATOMS: atom_id res chain seq x y z
N MET A 1 7.46 5.68 -22.37
CA MET A 1 7.07 6.66 -21.32
C MET A 1 7.35 5.99 -19.99
N ALA A 2 8.18 6.58 -19.12
CA ALA A 2 8.63 5.89 -17.91
C ALA A 2 7.44 5.56 -17.02
N GLU A 3 7.08 4.28 -16.96
CA GLU A 3 6.10 3.67 -16.08
C GLU A 3 6.57 3.83 -14.63
N LYS A 4 6.44 5.05 -14.11
CA LYS A 4 6.83 5.40 -12.75
C LYS A 4 5.80 4.82 -11.79
N GLY A 5 5.95 3.53 -11.47
CA GLY A 5 5.42 3.01 -10.23
C GLY A 5 5.99 3.86 -9.08
N LEU A 6 5.12 4.32 -8.17
CA LEU A 6 5.57 5.07 -7.00
C LEU A 6 5.99 4.08 -5.93
N PHE A 7 7.20 4.24 -5.39
CA PHE A 7 7.71 3.39 -4.32
C PHE A 7 8.20 4.26 -3.16
N ASN A 8 7.49 4.22 -2.04
CA ASN A 8 7.87 4.93 -0.83
C ASN A 8 8.30 3.97 0.27
N LYS A 9 9.47 4.25 0.85
CA LYS A 9 10.04 3.54 1.99
C LYS A 9 9.65 4.28 3.25
N ILE A 10 8.92 3.61 4.13
CA ILE A 10 8.37 4.20 5.34
C ILE A 10 8.98 3.50 6.54
N LYS A 11 9.36 4.30 7.53
CA LYS A 11 9.69 3.82 8.85
C LYS A 11 8.61 4.29 9.82
N ASN A 12 7.81 3.36 10.29
CA ASN A 12 6.78 3.63 11.27
C ASN A 12 7.44 4.05 12.60
N ARG A 13 7.09 5.22 13.13
CA ARG A 13 7.66 5.73 14.38
C ARG A 13 7.24 4.92 15.62
N PRO A 14 5.95 4.65 15.87
CA PRO A 14 5.54 3.97 17.10
C PRO A 14 6.02 2.52 17.19
N THR A 15 5.99 1.77 16.09
CA THR A 15 6.37 0.34 16.09
C THR A 15 7.80 0.08 15.64
N ARG A 16 8.51 1.11 15.14
CA ARG A 16 9.85 1.02 14.50
C ARG A 16 9.93 0.06 13.31
N ARG A 17 8.81 -0.48 12.85
CA ARG A 17 8.71 -1.37 11.69
C ARG A 17 8.91 -0.57 10.40
N ARG A 18 9.33 -1.26 9.34
CA ARG A 18 9.56 -0.67 8.03
C ARG A 18 8.52 -1.20 7.07
N PHE A 19 8.03 -0.31 6.22
CA PHE A 19 7.02 -0.62 5.23
C PHE A 19 7.47 -0.06 3.88
N VAL A 20 7.03 -0.70 2.82
CA VAL A 20 7.18 -0.22 1.45
C VAL A 20 5.79 -0.08 0.89
N VAL A 21 5.44 1.13 0.47
CA VAL A 21 4.20 1.40 -0.25
C VAL A 21 4.56 1.49 -1.72
N SER A 22 3.92 0.67 -2.54
CA SER A 22 4.10 0.66 -3.98
C SER A 22 2.78 0.89 -4.67
N THR A 23 2.72 1.87 -5.57
CA THR A 23 1.58 2.05 -6.47
C THR A 23 2.00 1.68 -7.87
N ILE A 24 1.30 0.72 -8.46
CA ILE A 24 1.51 0.23 -9.81
C ILE A 24 0.25 0.44 -10.63
N ARG A 25 0.42 0.75 -11.91
CA ARG A 25 -0.69 0.74 -12.88
C ARG A 25 -0.83 -0.68 -13.39
N LYS A 26 -1.96 -1.34 -13.12
CA LYS A 26 -2.27 -2.69 -13.64
C LYS A 26 -2.85 -2.62 -15.04
N ASP A 27 -3.80 -1.70 -15.26
CA ASP A 27 -4.52 -1.52 -16.53
C ASP A 27 -4.71 -0.03 -16.86
N ASP A 28 -5.30 0.26 -18.02
CA ASP A 28 -5.45 1.64 -18.52
C ASP A 28 -6.15 2.56 -17.50
N ASN A 29 -7.15 2.07 -16.78
CA ASN A 29 -7.86 2.79 -15.72
C ASN A 29 -7.83 2.02 -14.38
N LEU A 30 -6.76 1.26 -14.09
CA LEU A 30 -6.67 0.53 -12.83
C LEU A 30 -5.27 0.66 -12.22
N PHE A 31 -5.25 1.23 -11.01
CA PHE A 31 -4.05 1.49 -10.24
C PHE A 31 -4.15 0.75 -8.92
N GLU A 32 -3.19 -0.10 -8.64
CA GLU A 32 -3.10 -0.83 -7.38
C GLU A 32 -2.05 -0.18 -6.48
N THR A 33 -2.46 0.22 -5.28
CA THR A 33 -1.57 0.64 -4.21
C THR A 33 -1.45 -0.48 -3.19
N ALA A 34 -0.27 -1.06 -3.11
CA ALA A 34 0.07 -2.15 -2.21
C ALA A 34 1.03 -1.70 -1.10
N ILE A 35 0.85 -2.23 0.11
CA ILE A 35 1.72 -2.03 1.27
C ILE A 35 2.39 -3.36 1.59
N PHE A 36 3.70 -3.33 1.75
CA PHE A 36 4.50 -4.48 2.15
C PHE A 36 5.24 -4.20 3.44
N GLU A 37 5.08 -5.04 4.46
CA GLU A 37 6.00 -5.04 5.59
C GLU A 37 7.40 -5.46 5.10
N ALA A 38 8.38 -4.61 5.40
CA ALA A 38 9.74 -4.77 4.96
C ALA A 38 10.70 -4.97 6.14
N ASN A 39 11.77 -5.70 5.88
CA ASN A 39 12.86 -5.88 6.83
C ASN A 39 13.72 -4.59 6.95
N PHE A 40 14.76 -4.65 7.79
CA PHE A 40 15.71 -3.54 7.97
C PHE A 40 16.22 -2.99 6.62
N PHE A 41 16.48 -3.81 5.62
CA PHE A 41 16.95 -3.34 4.31
C PHE A 41 15.86 -2.78 3.37
N TYR A 42 14.64 -2.58 3.86
CA TYR A 42 13.46 -2.24 3.04
C TYR A 42 13.17 -3.27 1.94
N LEU A 43 13.53 -4.52 2.22
CA LEU A 43 13.16 -5.66 1.38
C LEU A 43 11.82 -6.21 1.89
N PRO A 44 10.80 -6.32 1.03
CA PRO A 44 9.51 -6.86 1.43
C PRO A 44 9.71 -8.31 1.92
N ARG A 45 9.19 -8.63 3.11
CA ARG A 45 9.28 -9.99 3.66
C ARG A 45 8.55 -11.00 2.78
N ARG A 46 7.45 -10.57 2.16
CA ARG A 46 6.64 -11.34 1.23
C ARG A 46 6.41 -10.51 -0.02
N ARG A 47 7.14 -10.82 -1.10
CA ARG A 47 6.99 -10.09 -2.38
C ARG A 47 5.67 -10.41 -3.08
N ASN A 48 5.06 -11.57 -2.78
CA ASN A 48 3.85 -12.06 -3.42
C ASN A 48 2.59 -11.88 -2.55
N GLN A 49 2.70 -11.33 -1.35
CA GLN A 49 1.57 -11.15 -0.46
C GLN A 49 1.68 -9.78 0.23
N PRO A 50 1.08 -8.73 -0.35
CA PRO A 50 1.00 -7.44 0.32
C PRO A 50 0.16 -7.57 1.59
N ASP A 51 0.51 -6.81 2.62
CA ASP A 51 -0.29 -6.69 3.85
C ASP A 51 -1.62 -5.96 3.58
N LEU A 52 -1.61 -5.04 2.59
CA LEU A 52 -2.78 -4.34 2.10
C LEU A 52 -2.61 -4.08 0.60
N ALA A 53 -3.66 -4.33 -0.18
CA ALA A 53 -3.75 -3.93 -1.58
C ALA A 53 -5.07 -3.19 -1.78
N LEU A 54 -5.01 -2.01 -2.38
CA LEU A 54 -6.17 -1.18 -2.69
C LEU A 54 -6.12 -0.81 -4.16
N GLU A 55 -7.23 -1.02 -4.86
CA GLU A 55 -7.37 -0.68 -6.26
C GLU A 55 -8.14 0.64 -6.42
N THR A 56 -7.69 1.45 -7.36
CA THR A 56 -8.22 2.79 -7.66
C THR A 56 -8.37 2.92 -9.16
N SER A 57 -9.40 3.66 -9.59
CA SER A 57 -9.74 3.76 -11.02
C SER A 57 -9.01 4.91 -11.71
N THR A 58 -8.52 5.88 -10.93
CA THR A 58 -7.87 7.09 -11.46
C THR A 58 -6.45 7.25 -10.90
N PRO A 59 -5.52 7.85 -11.66
CA PRO A 59 -4.16 8.08 -11.21
C PRO A 59 -4.10 9.08 -10.04
N ASP A 60 -4.95 10.11 -10.04
CA ASP A 60 -5.03 11.08 -8.96
C ASP A 60 -5.47 10.43 -7.64
N GLU A 61 -6.53 9.61 -7.64
CA GLU A 61 -6.94 8.86 -6.45
C GLU A 61 -5.82 7.93 -5.97
N ALA A 62 -5.13 7.27 -6.89
CA ALA A 62 -4.00 6.40 -6.56
C ALA A 62 -2.87 7.18 -5.85
N TRP A 63 -2.57 8.39 -6.33
CA TRP A 63 -1.55 9.27 -5.75
C TRP A 63 -1.95 9.83 -4.40
N GLU A 64 -3.19 10.31 -4.27
CA GLU A 64 -3.71 10.79 -2.99
C GLU A 64 -3.74 9.67 -1.95
N LEU A 65 -4.18 8.48 -2.35
CA LEU A 65 -4.22 7.30 -1.50
C LEU A 65 -2.80 6.87 -1.09
N HIS A 66 -1.85 6.85 -2.02
CA HIS A 66 -0.44 6.57 -1.73
C HIS A 66 0.14 7.55 -0.72
N ALA A 67 -0.07 8.86 -0.92
CA ALA A 67 0.41 9.90 -0.02
C ALA A 67 -0.23 9.80 1.36
N LYS A 68 -1.55 9.59 1.41
CA LYS A 68 -2.31 9.43 2.66
C LYS A 68 -1.84 8.20 3.45
N LEU A 69 -1.72 7.05 2.80
CA LEU A 69 -1.17 5.84 3.42
C LEU A 69 0.25 6.07 3.91
N THR A 70 1.07 6.81 3.14
CA THR A 70 2.46 7.08 3.52
C THR A 70 2.56 7.86 4.84
N VAL A 71 1.76 8.92 4.96
CA VAL A 71 1.72 9.75 6.17
C VAL A 71 1.13 8.96 7.34
N ARG A 72 -0.01 8.31 7.14
CA ARG A 72 -0.69 7.55 8.21
C ARG A 72 0.17 6.38 8.71
N LEU A 73 0.81 5.60 7.83
CA LEU A 73 1.75 4.54 8.23
C LEU A 73 2.97 5.05 8.99
N THR A 74 3.35 6.32 8.84
CA THR A 74 4.49 6.88 9.58
C THR A 74 4.13 7.14 11.04
N HIS A 75 2.89 7.57 11.31
CA HIS A 75 2.45 8.08 12.60
C HIS A 75 1.52 7.13 13.36
N GLU A 76 0.73 6.31 12.67
CA GLU A 76 -0.29 5.44 13.27
C GLU A 76 0.18 3.99 13.44
N TYR A 77 -0.61 3.19 14.15
CA TYR A 77 -0.36 1.75 14.29
C TYR A 77 -0.74 1.02 13.00
N PRO A 78 0.21 0.32 12.35
CA PRO A 78 0.01 -0.24 11.01
C PRO A 78 -1.06 -1.33 11.01
N ALA A 79 -1.16 -2.14 12.07
CA ALA A 79 -2.18 -3.18 12.19
C ALA A 79 -3.61 -2.62 12.18
N ARG A 80 -3.85 -1.52 12.90
CA ARG A 80 -5.15 -0.85 12.94
C ARG A 80 -5.50 -0.22 11.59
N LEU A 81 -4.50 0.38 10.95
CA LEU A 81 -4.65 1.00 9.63
C LEU A 81 -4.99 -0.06 8.58
N ILE A 82 -4.24 -1.16 8.52
CA ILE A 82 -4.51 -2.27 7.60
C ILE A 82 -5.93 -2.82 7.83
N GLN A 83 -6.32 -3.05 9.09
CA GLN A 83 -7.66 -3.53 9.42
C GLN A 83 -8.77 -2.56 8.98
N GLU A 84 -8.60 -1.26 9.21
CA GLU A 84 -9.56 -0.22 8.81
C GLU A 84 -9.78 -0.21 7.29
N TYR A 85 -8.71 -0.31 6.50
CA TYR A 85 -8.81 -0.34 5.04
C TYR A 85 -9.29 -1.68 4.50
N GLN A 86 -9.02 -2.80 5.18
CA GLN A 86 -9.60 -4.10 4.83
C GLN A 86 -11.11 -4.16 5.10
N GLU A 87 -11.57 -3.52 6.18
CA GLU A 87 -12.99 -3.45 6.54
C GLU A 87 -13.75 -2.43 5.67
N ALA A 88 -13.09 -1.35 5.26
CA ALA A 88 -13.65 -0.32 4.37
C ALA A 88 -13.61 -0.70 2.89
N ALA A 89 -12.75 -1.64 2.47
CA ALA A 89 -12.78 -2.18 1.13
C ALA A 89 -14.01 -3.10 1.01
N PRO A 90 -15.00 -2.78 0.15
CA PRO A 90 -16.08 -3.73 -0.12
C PRO A 90 -15.43 -5.00 -0.65
N ALA A 91 -15.70 -6.11 0.03
CA ALA A 91 -15.16 -7.42 -0.28
C ALA A 91 -15.29 -7.71 -1.79
N SER A 92 -14.19 -7.65 -2.53
CA SER A 92 -14.09 -8.40 -3.77
C SER A 92 -14.32 -9.86 -3.38
N PRO A 93 -15.35 -10.54 -3.93
CA PRO A 93 -15.67 -11.90 -3.51
C PRO A 93 -14.48 -12.81 -3.79
N PRO A 94 -14.27 -13.85 -2.99
CA PRO A 94 -13.25 -14.84 -3.29
C PRO A 94 -13.55 -15.42 -4.66
N ALA A 95 -12.56 -15.39 -5.55
CA ALA A 95 -12.61 -16.16 -6.79
C ALA A 95 -12.65 -17.65 -6.38
N GLU A 96 -13.80 -18.27 -6.60
CA GLU A 96 -14.00 -19.72 -6.53
C GLU A 96 -13.43 -20.41 -7.79
#